data_AF-A0A960FSQ3-F1
#
_entry.id   AF-A0A960FSQ3-F1
#
_cell.length_a   1.000
_cell.length_b   1.000
_cell.length_c   1.000
_cell.angle_alpha   90.00
_cell.angle_beta   90.00
_cell.angle_gamma   90.00
#
_symmetry.space_group_name_H-M   'P 1'
#
loop_
_entity.id
_entity.type
_entity.pdbx_description
1 polymer ?
#
loop_
_entity_poly.entity_id
_entity_poly.type
_entity_poly.pdbx_seq_one_letter_code
_entity_poly.pdbx_strand_id
1 'polypeptide(L)'
;AKTLVLAGAVKAGSVEVVARSSDGRELSTDTVDLAPDRGASLKLPDATALLTVTPRRSTVAGAVLVAGQGAAVVPLTVPALNGLVPAVAPGLP
;
A
#
# COMPACT_ATOMS: atom_id res chain seq x y z
N ALA A 1 -11.19 -0.69 11.55
CA ALA A 1 -9.78 -1.11 11.73
C ALA A 1 -9.13 -1.35 10.37
N LYS A 2 -7.86 -0.99 10.22
CA LYS A 2 -7.08 -1.18 8.99
C LYS A 2 -5.89 -2.11 9.27
N THR A 3 -5.67 -3.08 8.40
CA THR A 3 -4.56 -4.04 8.51
C THR A 3 -3.90 -4.20 7.16
N LEU A 4 -2.58 -3.95 7.11
CA LEU A 4 -1.75 -4.29 5.97
C LEU A 4 -1.42 -5.79 6.04
N VAL A 5 -1.57 -6.49 4.92
CA VAL A 5 -1.15 -7.88 4.74
C VAL A 5 -0.10 -7.92 3.63
N LEU A 6 1.02 -8.59 3.88
CA LEU A 6 2.16 -8.75 2.97
C LEU A 6 2.46 -10.24 2.78
N ALA A 7 2.62 -10.68 1.54
CA ALA A 7 2.92 -12.06 1.18
C ALA A 7 3.62 -12.16 -0.19
N GLY A 8 3.85 -13.38 -0.67
CA GLY A 8 4.36 -13.60 -2.04
C GLY A 8 5.84 -13.26 -2.22
N ALA A 9 6.61 -13.22 -1.14
CA ALA A 9 8.06 -13.09 -1.23
C ALA A 9 8.65 -14.32 -1.93
N VAL A 10 9.51 -14.13 -2.93
CA VAL A 10 10.16 -15.24 -3.65
C VAL A 10 11.49 -15.66 -3.03
N LYS A 11 12.01 -14.82 -2.12
CA LYS A 11 13.22 -15.05 -1.31
C LYS A 11 13.14 -14.24 -0.02
N ALA A 12 14.02 -14.56 0.93
CA ALA A 12 14.13 -13.81 2.17
C ALA A 12 14.46 -12.32 1.90
N GLY A 13 13.79 -11.43 2.62
CA GLY A 13 13.99 -9.99 2.52
C GLY A 13 13.26 -9.27 3.65
N SER A 14 13.24 -7.95 3.58
CA SER A 14 12.48 -7.13 4.52
C SER A 14 11.67 -6.08 3.79
N VAL A 15 10.64 -5.57 4.44
CA VAL A 15 9.79 -4.50 3.92
C VAL A 15 9.68 -3.43 4.98
N GLU A 16 10.06 -2.22 4.60
CA GLU A 16 9.83 -1.02 5.40
C GLU A 16 8.44 -0.47 5.04
N VAL A 17 7.64 -0.21 6.07
CA VAL A 17 6.27 0.26 5.96
C VAL A 17 6.17 1.57 6.71
N VAL A 18 5.81 2.64 6.01
CA VAL A 18 5.60 3.97 6.59
C VAL A 18 4.14 4.36 6.42
N ALA A 19 3.45 4.59 7.52
CA ALA A 19 2.06 5.05 7.55
C ALA A 19 2.02 6.55 7.82
N ARG A 20 1.31 7.30 6.96
CA ARG A 20 1.14 8.76 7.09
C ARG A 20 -0.33 9.15 7.17
N SER A 21 -0.62 10.23 7.89
CA SER A 21 -1.93 10.89 7.89
C SER A 21 -2.16 11.68 6.62
N SER A 22 -3.38 12.21 6.45
CA SER A 22 -3.80 12.97 5.27
C SER A 22 -3.06 14.31 5.10
N ASP A 23 -2.47 14.85 6.18
CA ASP A 23 -1.61 16.04 6.17
C ASP A 23 -0.13 15.70 5.93
N GLY A 24 0.20 14.42 5.73
CA GLY A 24 1.56 13.95 5.46
C GLY A 24 2.40 13.63 6.70
N ARG A 25 1.89 13.85 7.91
CA ARG A 25 2.61 13.48 9.14
C ARG A 25 2.80 11.96 9.22
N GLU A 26 3.99 11.54 9.61
CA GLU A 26 4.28 10.13 9.91
C GLU A 26 3.59 9.71 11.21
N LEU A 27 2.86 8.59 11.13
CA LEU A 27 2.12 7.99 12.24
C LEU A 27 2.84 6.77 12.80
N SER A 28 3.43 5.95 11.93
CA SER A 28 4.26 4.82 12.29
C SER A 28 5.25 4.45 11.19
N THR A 29 6.35 3.83 11.61
CA THR A 29 7.32 3.18 10.72
C THR A 29 7.64 1.81 11.29
N ASP A 30 7.51 0.79 10.46
CA ASP A 30 7.71 -0.61 10.83
C ASP A 30 8.59 -1.30 9.79
N THR A 31 9.49 -2.18 10.23
CA THR A 31 10.24 -3.07 9.35
C THR A 31 9.86 -4.50 9.65
N VAL A 32 9.44 -5.24 8.62
CA VAL A 32 9.07 -6.65 8.75
C VAL A 32 9.88 -7.53 7.82
N ASP A 33 10.31 -8.67 8.35
CA ASP A 33 10.99 -9.69 7.56
C ASP A 33 9.96 -10.58 6.85
N LEU A 34 10.28 -10.94 5.61
CA LEU A 34 9.48 -11.82 4.77
C LEU A 34 10.35 -12.95 4.20
N ALA A 35 9.72 -14.09 3.96
CA ALA A 35 10.31 -15.25 3.31
C ALA A 35 9.25 -15.98 2.47
N PRO A 36 9.62 -16.92 1.58
CA PRO A 36 8.64 -17.64 0.75
C PRO A 36 7.52 -18.33 1.52
N ASP A 37 7.82 -18.79 2.73
CA ASP A 37 6.91 -19.46 3.66
C ASP A 37 6.41 -18.52 4.77
N ARG A 38 6.72 -17.23 4.71
CA ARG A 38 6.42 -16.26 5.78
C ARG A 38 5.97 -14.90 5.24
N GLY A 39 4.67 -14.63 5.40
CA GLY A 39 4.08 -13.30 5.25
C GLY A 39 4.10 -12.47 6.53
N ALA A 40 3.53 -11.28 6.48
CA ALA A 40 3.37 -10.39 7.62
C ALA A 40 2.01 -9.68 7.60
N SER A 41 1.47 -9.40 8.78
CA SER A 41 0.27 -8.58 8.96
C SER A 41 0.55 -7.48 9.97
N LEU A 42 0.29 -6.23 9.61
CA LEU A 42 0.49 -5.08 10.49
C LEU A 42 -0.83 -4.33 10.68
N LYS A 43 -1.17 -4.03 11.93
CA LYS A 43 -2.27 -3.12 12.24
C LYS A 43 -1.81 -1.69 11.95
N LEU A 44 -2.60 -0.96 11.16
CA LEU A 44 -2.30 0.43 10.83
C LEU A 44 -3.01 1.37 11.82
N PRO A 45 -2.41 2.52 12.17
CA PRO A 45 -3.10 3.58 12.88
C PRO A 45 -4.40 4.00 12.18
N ASP A 46 -5.43 4.38 12.95
CA ASP A 46 -6.74 4.70 12.37
C ASP A 46 -6.71 5.91 11.43
N ALA A 47 -5.83 6.89 11.73
CA ALA A 47 -5.63 8.09 10.93
C ALA A 47 -4.78 7.88 9.66
N THR A 48 -4.33 6.65 9.36
CA THR A 48 -3.54 6.38 8.16
C THR A 48 -4.34 6.65 6.88
N ALA A 49 -3.82 7.55 6.06
CA ALA A 49 -4.36 7.94 4.76
C ALA A 49 -3.43 7.56 3.60
N LEU A 50 -2.12 7.49 3.85
CA LEU A 50 -1.11 7.08 2.87
C LEU A 50 -0.21 6.01 3.47
N LEU A 51 0.10 4.99 2.67
CA LEU A 51 1.04 3.94 3.01
C LEU A 51 2.18 3.93 1.99
N THR A 52 3.41 3.99 2.44
CA THR A 52 4.59 3.75 1.61
C THR A 52 5.17 2.40 2.00
N VAL A 53 5.32 1.50 1.04
CA VAL A 53 5.83 0.14 1.25
C VAL A 53 7.08 -0.02 0.39
N THR A 54 8.22 -0.21 1.03
CA THR A 54 9.53 -0.27 0.38
C THR A 54 10.17 -1.64 0.62
N PRO A 55 10.06 -2.56 -0.36
CA PRO A 55 10.69 -3.86 -0.27
C PRO A 55 12.21 -3.76 -0.42
N ARG A 56 12.94 -4.52 0.40
CA ARG A 56 14.39 -4.66 0.34
C ARG A 56 14.75 -6.12 0.13
N ARG A 57 15.49 -6.39 -0.96
CA ARG A 57 15.99 -7.72 -1.32
C ARG A 57 14.91 -8.76 -1.66
N SER A 58 13.63 -8.42 -1.77
CA SER A 58 12.58 -9.32 -2.27
C SER A 58 11.43 -8.52 -2.90
N THR A 59 10.67 -9.15 -3.79
CA THR A 59 9.38 -8.61 -4.25
C THR A 59 8.29 -9.05 -3.30
N VAL A 60 7.19 -8.30 -3.20
CA VAL A 60 6.08 -8.60 -2.29
C VAL A 60 4.77 -8.24 -2.96
N ALA A 61 3.73 -9.03 -2.69
CA ALA A 61 2.35 -8.66 -2.93
C ALA A 61 1.74 -8.20 -1.60
N GLY A 62 0.93 -7.14 -1.64
CA GLY A 62 0.27 -6.65 -0.43
C GLY A 62 -1.13 -6.16 -0.70
N ALA A 63 -1.92 -6.14 0.37
CA ALA A 63 -3.25 -5.56 0.37
C ALA A 63 -3.56 -4.95 1.74
N VAL A 64 -4.44 -3.96 1.77
CA VAL A 64 -5.00 -3.42 3.02
C VAL A 64 -6.40 -3.99 3.20
N LEU A 65 -6.59 -4.73 4.27
CA LEU A 65 -7.90 -5.11 4.78
C LEU A 65 -8.47 -3.97 5.61
N VAL A 66 -9.65 -3.49 5.22
CA VAL A 66 -10.43 -2.51 5.99
C VAL A 66 -11.67 -3.22 6.51
N ALA A 67 -11.79 -3.33 7.83
CA ALA A 67 -12.91 -3.99 8.50
C ALA A 67 -13.65 -3.03 9.44
N GLY A 68 -14.98 -3.08 9.42
CA GLY A 68 -15.92 -2.26 10.20
C GLY A 68 -17.32 -2.89 10.16
N GLN A 69 -18.35 -2.12 9.79
CA GLN A 69 -19.68 -2.69 9.49
C GLN A 69 -19.74 -3.49 8.17
N GLY A 70 -18.62 -3.58 7.48
CA GLY A 70 -18.37 -4.47 6.34
C GLY A 70 -16.87 -4.69 6.19
N ALA A 71 -16.46 -5.43 5.16
CA ALA A 71 -15.06 -5.68 4.87
C ALA A 71 -14.74 -5.33 3.41
N ALA A 72 -13.60 -4.69 3.20
CA ALA A 72 -13.03 -4.40 1.89
C ALA A 72 -11.54 -4.77 1.88
N VAL A 73 -11.07 -5.29 0.74
CA VAL A 73 -9.65 -5.57 0.49
C VAL A 73 -9.20 -4.66 -0.64
N VAL A 74 -8.20 -3.82 -0.36
CA VAL A 74 -7.62 -2.90 -1.35
C VAL A 74 -6.22 -3.40 -1.69
N PRO A 75 -5.96 -3.89 -2.92
CA PRO A 75 -4.63 -4.31 -3.32
C PRO A 75 -3.67 -3.11 -3.33
N LEU A 76 -2.40 -3.35 -2.98
CA LEU A 76 -1.36 -2.34 -3.17
C LEU A 76 -1.02 -2.25 -4.66
N THR A 77 -1.30 -1.09 -5.24
CA THR A 77 -0.91 -0.74 -6.60
C THR A 77 -0.02 0.49 -6.56
N VAL A 78 0.92 0.58 -7.49
CA VAL A 78 1.69 1.82 -7.67
C VAL A 78 0.71 2.94 -8.03
N PRO A 79 0.72 4.09 -7.33
CA PRO A 79 -0.14 5.21 -7.67
C PRO A 79 0.13 5.68 -9.10
N ALA A 80 -0.94 5.86 -9.88
CA ALA A 80 -0.82 6.50 -11.19
C ALA A 80 -0.50 7.98 -10.97
N LEU A 81 0.73 8.39 -11.30
CA LEU A 81 1.18 9.78 -11.17
C LEU A 81 0.91 10.61 -12.43
N ASN A 82 0.45 9.97 -13.50
CA ASN A 82 0.16 10.59 -14.79
C ASN A 82 -1.36 10.61 -15.02
N GLY A 83 -1.86 11.73 -15.52
CA GLY A 83 -3.25 11.89 -15.95
C GLY A 83 -3.37 11.88 -17.47
N LEU A 84 -4.45 11.31 -17.99
CA LEU A 84 -4.80 11.47 -19.40
C LEU A 84 -5.25 12.93 -19.64
N VAL A 85 -4.60 13.61 -20.58
CA VAL A 85 -5.06 14.94 -21.03
C VAL A 85 -6.19 14.72 -22.04
N PRO A 86 -7.41 15.25 -21.81
CA PRO A 86 -8.48 15.14 -22.79
C PRO A 86 -8.06 15.82 -24.10
N ALA A 87 -8.05 15.06 -25.20
CA ALA A 87 -7.89 15.62 -26.53
C ALA A 87 -9.23 16.24 -26.96
N VAL A 88 -9.42 17.53 -26.74
CA VAL A 88 -10.56 18.30 -27.26
C VAL A 88 -10.16 19.00 -28.55
N ALA A 89 -10.80 18.63 -29.65
CA ALA A 89 -10.75 19.40 -30.89
C ALA A 89 -11.98 20.32 -30.96
N PRO A 90 -11.85 21.57 -31.42
CA PRO A 90 -13.01 22.39 -31.75
C PRO A 90 -13.91 21.65 -32.75
N GLY A 91 -15.23 21.65 -32.51
CA GLY A 91 -16.18 21.14 -33.50
C GLY A 91 -16.04 21.94 -34.80
N LEU A 92 -15.92 21.23 -35.93
CA LEU A 92 -15.97 21.86 -37.24
C LEU A 92 -17.36 22.49 -37.45
N PRO A 93 -17.45 23.69 -38.05
CA PRO A 93 -18.70 24.41 -38.25
C PRO A 93 -19.68 23.67 -39.17
#